data_AF-A0A914U7Y5-F1
#
_entry.id   AF-A0A914U7Y5-F1
#
_cell.length_a   1.000
_cell.length_b   1.000
_cell.length_c   1.000
_cell.angle_alpha   90.00
_cell.angle_beta   90.00
_cell.angle_gamma   90.00
#
_symmetry.space_group_name_H-M   'P 1'
#
loop_
_entity.id
_entity.type
_entity.pdbx_description
1 polymer ?
#
loop_
_entity_poly.entity_id
_entity_poly.type
_entity_poly.pdbx_seq_one_letter_code
_entity_poly.pdbx_strand_id
1 'polypeptide(L)'
;MSPSQKDSSRSKSGDSYQKHIVTVEQVCDWLDDGDVGHLEHLVLQGKSFLIEGKESLHPKTNAFLKVLPIYKHKIDALLEAIYLGDESTVTSLIDYKRLLYARHPFSLCSTIHLAVIHNHPNILRLLLSKPHSPINARDM
;
A
#
# COMPACT_ATOMS: atom_id res chain seq x y z
N MET A 1 -10.30 30.90 48.78
CA MET A 1 -11.28 30.68 47.69
C MET A 1 -10.51 30.53 46.39
N SER A 2 -10.50 29.32 45.82
CA SER A 2 -10.23 29.08 44.38
C SER A 2 -11.56 29.26 43.60
N PRO A 3 -11.66 29.07 42.27
CA PRO A 3 -10.64 28.85 41.23
C PRO A 3 -10.63 30.06 40.23
N SER A 4 -10.15 30.04 38.97
CA SER A 4 -9.57 28.98 38.12
C SER A 4 -8.62 29.56 37.07
N GLN A 5 -7.79 28.71 36.49
CA GLN A 5 -7.25 28.87 35.13
C GLN A 5 -8.15 28.12 34.13
N LYS A 6 -8.15 28.50 32.85
CA LYS A 6 -8.60 27.62 31.76
C LYS A 6 -8.02 28.02 30.40
N ASP A 7 -7.35 27.04 29.77
CA ASP A 7 -7.16 26.72 28.34
C ASP A 7 -7.11 27.84 27.28
N SER A 8 -6.28 27.74 26.23
CA SER A 8 -5.87 26.51 25.56
C SER A 8 -4.48 26.59 24.91
N SER A 9 -3.69 25.56 25.14
CA SER A 9 -2.43 25.31 24.43
C SER A 9 -2.70 25.03 22.95
N ARG A 10 -2.28 25.94 22.05
CA ARG A 10 -2.31 25.72 20.60
C ARG A 10 -1.32 24.61 20.23
N SER A 11 -1.83 23.39 20.11
CA SER A 11 -1.07 22.19 19.74
C SER A 11 -0.36 22.39 18.40
N LYS A 12 0.98 22.33 18.41
CA LYS A 12 1.80 22.27 17.20
C LYS A 12 1.75 20.86 16.61
N SER A 13 0.65 20.51 15.96
CA SER A 13 0.57 19.32 15.10
C SER A 13 1.05 19.67 13.69
N GLY A 14 2.33 20.04 13.60
CA GLY A 14 3.05 20.03 12.32
C GLY A 14 3.57 18.62 12.12
N ASP A 15 2.76 17.72 11.58
CA ASP A 15 3.20 16.37 11.26
C ASP A 15 4.44 16.45 10.37
N SER A 16 5.54 15.89 10.87
CA SER A 16 6.83 15.89 10.21
C SER A 16 6.76 14.96 9.00
N TYR A 17 6.61 15.56 7.81
CA TYR A 17 6.66 14.88 6.52
C TYR A 17 8.08 14.37 6.22
N GLN A 18 8.58 13.40 6.98
CA GLN A 18 9.65 12.53 6.53
C GLN A 18 9.11 11.75 5.33
N LYS A 19 9.52 12.15 4.13
CA LYS A 19 9.51 11.28 2.94
C LYS A 19 10.49 10.14 3.24
N HIS A 20 10.02 9.11 3.93
CA HIS A 20 10.87 8.04 4.45
C HIS A 20 11.44 7.22 3.29
N ILE A 21 12.64 7.62 2.86
CA ILE A 21 13.43 6.84 1.91
C ILE A 21 13.78 5.54 2.64
N VAL A 22 13.22 4.44 2.16
CA VAL A 22 13.57 3.11 2.65
C VAL A 22 14.96 2.78 2.12
N THR A 23 15.93 2.60 3.00
CA THR A 23 17.30 2.22 2.60
C THR A 23 17.40 0.72 2.39
N VAL A 24 18.45 0.27 1.70
CA VAL A 24 18.71 -1.17 1.52
C VAL A 24 18.99 -1.85 2.86
N GLU A 25 19.66 -1.13 3.79
CA GLU A 25 19.93 -1.60 5.16
C GLU A 25 18.63 -1.88 5.90
N GLN A 26 17.68 -0.95 5.93
CA GLN A 26 16.37 -1.13 6.56
C GLN A 26 15.60 -2.33 6.00
N VAL A 27 15.75 -2.61 4.70
CA VAL A 27 15.16 -3.81 4.10
C VAL A 27 15.86 -5.08 4.58
N CYS A 28 17.18 -5.07 4.76
CA CYS A 28 17.90 -6.20 5.34
C CYS A 28 17.49 -6.42 6.81
N ASP A 29 17.42 -5.36 7.62
CA ASP A 29 16.95 -5.41 9.01
C ASP A 29 15.57 -6.10 9.09
N TRP A 30 14.60 -5.67 8.25
CA TRP A 30 13.27 -6.31 8.21
C TRP A 30 13.27 -7.76 7.73
N LEU A 31 14.20 -8.15 6.85
CA LEU A 31 14.34 -9.52 6.37
C LEU A 31 14.89 -10.44 7.47
N ASP A 32 15.80 -9.94 8.30
CA ASP A 32 16.44 -10.69 9.40
C ASP A 32 15.55 -10.72 10.66
N ASP A 33 14.94 -9.59 11.04
CA ASP A 33 14.00 -9.48 12.18
C ASP A 33 12.66 -10.21 11.94
N GLY A 34 12.31 -10.46 10.68
CA GLY A 34 11.05 -11.11 10.34
C GLY A 34 9.85 -10.21 10.20
N ASP A 35 10.06 -8.92 9.90
CA ASP A 35 9.01 -7.93 9.76
C ASP A 35 8.31 -8.02 8.40
N VAL A 36 7.48 -9.06 8.26
CA VAL A 36 6.59 -9.24 7.12
C VAL A 36 5.62 -8.06 6.94
N GLY A 37 5.33 -7.29 7.99
CA GLY A 37 4.45 -6.12 7.91
C GLY A 37 5.06 -5.01 7.04
N HIS A 38 6.30 -4.62 7.32
CA HIS A 38 7.03 -3.63 6.53
C HIS A 38 7.41 -4.15 5.14
N LEU A 39 7.83 -5.41 5.02
CA LEU A 39 8.13 -6.04 3.73
C LEU A 39 6.90 -6.07 2.80
N GLU A 40 5.72 -6.38 3.33
CA GLU A 40 4.50 -6.41 2.55
C GLU A 40 3.95 -5.01 2.23
N HIS A 41 4.11 -4.05 3.15
CA HIS A 41 3.83 -2.64 2.86
C HIS A 41 4.68 -2.15 1.68
N LEU A 42 5.98 -2.47 1.68
CA LEU A 42 6.91 -2.14 0.59
C LEU A 42 6.47 -2.73 -0.76
N VAL A 43 5.97 -3.97 -0.79
CA VAL A 43 5.37 -4.58 -2.00
C VAL A 43 4.13 -3.81 -2.46
N LEU A 44 3.22 -3.47 -1.54
CA LEU A 44 2.02 -2.68 -1.85
C LEU A 44 2.35 -1.25 -2.32
N GLN A 45 3.47 -0.66 -1.91
CA GLN A 45 3.96 0.62 -2.43
C GLN A 45 4.62 0.51 -3.83
N GLY A 46 4.54 -0.64 -4.50
CA GLY A 46 5.14 -0.86 -5.83
C GLY A 46 6.66 -1.06 -5.80
N LYS A 47 7.27 -1.25 -4.62
CA LYS A 47 8.73 -1.33 -4.43
C LYS A 47 9.27 -2.76 -4.33
N SER A 48 8.52 -3.76 -4.79
CA SER A 48 8.86 -5.20 -4.64
C SER A 48 10.27 -5.56 -5.10
N PHE A 49 10.82 -4.84 -6.08
CA PHE A 49 12.19 -4.99 -6.59
C PHE A 49 13.28 -4.89 -5.51
N LEU A 50 13.01 -4.28 -4.34
CA LEU A 50 13.96 -4.19 -3.21
C LEU A 50 14.10 -5.51 -2.42
N ILE A 51 13.16 -6.45 -2.58
CA ILE A 51 13.13 -7.75 -1.89
C ILE A 51 13.08 -8.95 -2.84
N GLU A 52 12.89 -8.70 -4.14
CA GLU A 52 12.86 -9.72 -5.18
C GLU A 52 14.26 -10.36 -5.34
N GLY A 53 14.32 -11.70 -5.39
CA GLY A 53 15.57 -12.44 -5.45
C GLY A 53 16.40 -12.48 -4.16
N LYS A 54 15.94 -11.86 -3.06
CA LYS A 54 16.59 -11.99 -1.75
C LYS A 54 16.17 -13.27 -1.04
N GLU A 55 17.06 -13.78 -0.19
CA GLU A 55 16.81 -14.89 0.71
C GLU A 55 16.92 -14.41 2.17
N SER A 56 16.32 -15.14 3.11
CA SER A 56 16.47 -14.91 4.55
C SER A 56 16.41 -16.24 5.30
N LEU A 57 17.21 -16.33 6.36
CA LEU A 57 17.21 -17.45 7.29
C LEU A 57 16.00 -17.40 8.25
N HIS A 58 15.37 -16.23 8.40
CA HIS A 58 14.24 -16.07 9.31
C HIS A 58 12.97 -16.75 8.74
N PRO A 59 12.34 -17.70 9.48
CA PRO A 59 11.29 -18.56 8.91
C PRO A 59 10.06 -17.81 8.36
N LYS A 60 9.63 -16.73 9.02
CA LYS A 60 8.47 -15.93 8.54
C LYS A 60 8.80 -15.20 7.23
N THR A 61 10.02 -14.66 7.13
CA THR A 61 10.50 -13.95 5.94
C THR A 61 10.61 -14.90 4.77
N ASN A 62 11.25 -16.06 4.98
CA ASN A 62 11.40 -17.10 3.98
C ASN A 62 10.02 -17.60 3.46
N ALA A 63 9.05 -17.80 4.35
CA ALA A 63 7.69 -18.14 3.98
C ALA A 63 7.01 -17.04 3.14
N PHE A 64 7.19 -15.76 3.50
CA PHE A 64 6.68 -14.62 2.73
C PHE A 64 7.33 -14.51 1.35
N LEU A 65 8.66 -14.62 1.26
CA LEU A 65 9.42 -14.58 0.00
C LEU A 65 8.99 -15.70 -0.97
N LYS A 66 8.62 -16.88 -0.46
CA LYS A 66 8.09 -17.98 -1.29
C LYS A 66 6.72 -17.70 -1.91
N VAL A 67 5.86 -16.93 -1.24
CA VAL A 67 4.54 -16.54 -1.77
C VAL A 67 4.56 -15.18 -2.50
N LEU A 68 5.65 -14.43 -2.38
CA LEU A 68 5.83 -13.10 -2.97
C LEU A 68 5.53 -13.06 -4.49
N PRO A 69 5.98 -13.98 -5.35
CA PRO A 69 5.68 -13.92 -6.79
C PRO A 69 4.18 -14.02 -7.08
N ILE A 70 3.47 -14.88 -6.35
CA ILE A 70 2.01 -15.06 -6.47
C ILE A 70 1.30 -13.80 -5.96
N TYR A 71 1.77 -13.22 -4.86
CA TYR A 71 1.18 -12.00 -4.29
C TYR A 71 1.37 -10.79 -5.22
N LYS A 72 2.59 -10.61 -5.75
CA LYS A 72 2.92 -9.60 -6.76
C LYS A 72 2.06 -9.76 -8.00
N HIS A 73 1.93 -10.98 -8.54
CA HIS A 73 1.09 -11.22 -9.71
C HIS A 73 -0.39 -10.85 -9.49
N LYS A 74 -0.95 -11.06 -8.29
CA LYS A 74 -2.31 -10.59 -7.97
C LYS A 74 -2.44 -9.07 -7.88
N ILE A 75 -1.39 -8.38 -7.43
CA ILE A 75 -1.33 -6.91 -7.41
C ILE A 75 -1.25 -6.37 -8.84
N ASP A 76 -0.34 -6.92 -9.65
CA ASP A 76 -0.16 -6.54 -11.05
C ASP A 76 -1.46 -6.76 -11.84
N ALA A 77 -2.11 -7.93 -11.69
CA ALA A 77 -3.38 -8.25 -12.35
C ALA A 77 -4.53 -7.32 -11.94
N LEU A 78 -4.61 -6.87 -10.67
CA LEU A 78 -5.61 -5.88 -10.27
C LEU A 78 -5.34 -4.52 -10.93
N LEU A 79 -4.08 -4.07 -10.93
CA LEU A 79 -3.70 -2.78 -11.49
C LEU A 79 -3.87 -2.77 -13.02
N GLU A 80 -3.53 -3.85 -13.69
CA GLU A 80 -3.75 -4.05 -15.14
C GLU A 80 -5.24 -4.10 -15.47
N ALA A 81 -6.07 -4.81 -14.69
CA ALA A 81 -7.52 -4.82 -14.87
C ALA A 81 -8.14 -3.43 -14.69
N ILE A 82 -7.65 -2.64 -13.72
CA ILE A 82 -8.06 -1.24 -13.55
C ILE A 82 -7.62 -0.38 -14.75
N TYR A 83 -6.41 -0.57 -15.27
CA TYR A 83 -5.91 0.15 -16.45
C TYR A 83 -6.74 -0.16 -17.70
N LEU A 84 -7.02 -1.44 -17.96
CA LEU A 84 -7.73 -1.93 -19.14
C LEU A 84 -9.25 -1.73 -19.09
N GLY A 85 -9.84 -1.54 -17.91
CA GLY A 85 -11.29 -1.43 -17.75
C GLY A 85 -12.01 -2.76 -17.50
N ASP A 86 -11.30 -3.81 -17.08
CA ASP A 86 -11.87 -5.13 -16.80
C ASP A 86 -12.56 -5.16 -15.42
N GLU A 87 -13.84 -4.77 -15.41
CA GLU A 87 -14.72 -4.82 -14.24
C GLU A 87 -14.84 -6.23 -13.62
N SER A 88 -14.72 -7.30 -14.42
CA SER A 88 -14.86 -8.69 -13.95
C SER A 88 -13.64 -9.09 -13.11
N THR A 89 -12.44 -8.90 -13.66
CA THR A 89 -11.20 -9.19 -12.93
C THR A 89 -11.05 -8.30 -11.71
N VAL A 90 -11.37 -7.00 -11.81
CA VAL A 90 -11.43 -6.09 -10.65
C VAL A 90 -12.36 -6.65 -9.58
N THR A 91 -13.61 -7.01 -9.93
CA THR A 91 -14.60 -7.53 -8.97
C THR A 91 -14.10 -8.77 -8.23
N SER A 92 -13.36 -9.65 -8.90
CA SER A 92 -12.77 -10.85 -8.27
C SER A 92 -11.60 -10.57 -7.33
N LEU A 93 -10.90 -9.44 -7.49
CA LEU A 93 -9.67 -9.10 -6.75
C LEU A 93 -9.88 -8.05 -5.64
N ILE A 94 -10.93 -7.21 -5.72
CA ILE A 94 -11.22 -6.17 -4.72
C ILE A 94 -11.66 -6.70 -3.34
N ASP A 95 -11.97 -7.98 -3.21
CA ASP A 95 -12.27 -8.60 -1.90
C ASP A 95 -11.02 -8.81 -1.04
N TYR A 96 -9.83 -8.87 -1.66
CA TYR A 96 -8.57 -8.93 -0.94
C TYR A 96 -8.18 -7.52 -0.45
N LYS A 97 -8.67 -7.15 0.74
CA LYS A 97 -8.53 -5.81 1.38
C LYS A 97 -7.19 -5.10 1.19
N ARG A 98 -6.07 -5.83 1.19
CA ARG A 98 -4.72 -5.25 1.09
C ARG A 98 -4.39 -4.76 -0.32
N LEU A 99 -4.91 -5.43 -1.36
CA LEU A 99 -4.68 -5.08 -2.77
C LEU A 99 -5.32 -3.73 -3.14
N LEU A 100 -6.38 -3.30 -2.44
CA LEU A 100 -6.95 -1.95 -2.60
C LEU A 100 -5.91 -0.84 -2.34
N TYR A 101 -4.98 -1.07 -1.40
CA TYR A 101 -3.89 -0.14 -1.07
C TYR A 101 -2.66 -0.27 -1.99
N ALA A 102 -2.72 -1.12 -3.02
CA ALA A 102 -1.64 -1.23 -3.98
C ALA A 102 -1.45 0.09 -4.75
N ARG A 103 -0.18 0.41 -5.02
CA ARG A 103 0.25 1.47 -5.90
C ARG A 103 0.87 0.90 -7.16
N HIS A 104 0.59 1.53 -8.29
CA HIS A 104 1.18 1.15 -9.56
C HIS A 104 2.71 1.38 -9.54
N PRO A 105 3.56 0.37 -9.84
CA PRO A 105 5.02 0.48 -9.65
C PRO A 105 5.69 1.67 -10.34
N PHE A 106 5.20 2.09 -11.50
CA PHE A 106 5.78 3.18 -12.30
C PHE A 106 5.19 4.57 -12.00
N SER A 107 3.86 4.73 -12.03
CA SER A 107 3.18 6.00 -11.78
C SER A 107 2.94 6.30 -10.30
N LEU A 108 3.20 5.35 -9.40
CA LEU A 108 2.95 5.41 -7.95
C LEU A 108 1.48 5.69 -7.54
N CYS A 109 0.57 5.67 -8.52
CA CYS A 109 -0.83 5.97 -8.34
C CYS A 109 -1.56 4.88 -7.55
N SER A 110 -2.49 5.28 -6.69
CA SER A 110 -3.41 4.34 -6.03
C SER A 110 -4.39 3.71 -7.03
N THR A 111 -4.99 2.58 -6.65
CA THR A 111 -6.07 1.91 -7.41
C THR A 111 -7.21 2.86 -7.81
N ILE A 112 -7.64 3.75 -6.90
CA ILE A 112 -8.69 4.75 -7.15
C ILE A 112 -8.23 5.76 -8.21
N HIS A 113 -7.04 6.34 -8.04
CA HIS A 113 -6.52 7.35 -8.95
C HIS A 113 -6.25 6.78 -10.34
N LEU A 114 -5.79 5.52 -10.44
CA LEU A 114 -5.65 4.82 -11.71
C LEU A 114 -7.00 4.69 -12.43
N ALA A 115 -8.08 4.32 -11.72
CA ALA A 115 -9.42 4.26 -12.30
C ALA A 115 -9.94 5.64 -12.77
N VAL A 116 -9.58 6.73 -12.07
CA VAL A 116 -9.92 8.11 -12.49
C VAL A 116 -9.12 8.54 -13.72
N ILE A 117 -7.80 8.29 -13.74
CA ILE A 117 -6.88 8.65 -14.84
C ILE A 117 -7.31 7.97 -16.14
N HIS A 118 -7.72 6.70 -16.07
CA HIS A 118 -8.17 5.93 -17.24
C HIS A 118 -9.68 6.07 -17.53
N ASN A 119 -10.40 6.94 -16.83
CA ASN A 119 -11.82 7.24 -17.03
C ASN A 119 -12.74 6.01 -16.94
N HIS A 120 -12.56 5.19 -15.89
CA HIS A 120 -13.36 3.99 -15.61
C HIS A 120 -14.33 4.21 -14.43
N PRO A 121 -15.47 4.92 -14.61
CA PRO A 121 -16.36 5.30 -13.52
C PRO A 121 -17.04 4.11 -12.83
N ASN A 122 -17.21 2.98 -13.51
CA ASN A 122 -17.80 1.77 -12.92
C ASN A 122 -16.80 1.11 -11.95
N ILE A 123 -15.55 0.93 -12.37
CA ILE A 123 -14.44 0.46 -11.53
C ILE A 123 -14.25 1.40 -10.33
N LEU A 124 -14.31 2.72 -10.54
CA LEU A 124 -14.27 3.69 -9.45
C LEU A 124 -15.40 3.46 -8.43
N ARG A 125 -16.64 3.23 -8.87
CA ARG A 125 -17.77 2.89 -7.98
C ARG A 125 -17.55 1.57 -7.24
N LEU A 126 -17.02 0.54 -7.90
CA LEU A 126 -16.69 -0.76 -7.29
C LEU A 126 -15.60 -0.60 -6.21
N LEU A 127 -14.55 0.18 -6.48
CA LEU A 127 -13.49 0.48 -5.51
C LEU A 127 -14.01 1.29 -4.32
N LEU A 128 -14.86 2.30 -4.56
CA LEU A 128 -15.47 3.13 -3.50
C LEU A 128 -16.53 2.39 -2.67
N SER A 129 -17.11 1.31 -3.18
CA SER A 129 -18.08 0.48 -2.44
C SER A 129 -17.45 -0.34 -1.30
N LYS A 130 -16.12 -0.48 -1.28
CA LYS A 130 -15.40 -1.24 -0.24
C LYS A 130 -15.07 -0.33 0.97
N PRO A 131 -15.27 -0.80 2.23
CA PRO A 131 -15.08 0.02 3.43
C PRO A 131 -13.61 0.38 3.72
N HIS A 132 -12.65 -0.26 3.04
CA HIS A 132 -11.21 -0.02 3.16
C HIS A 132 -10.64 0.68 1.90
N SER A 133 -11.49 1.37 1.15
CA SER A 133 -11.10 2.09 -0.06
C SER A 133 -10.14 3.26 0.28
N PRO A 134 -9.00 3.42 -0.43
CA PRO A 134 -8.00 4.45 -0.12
C PRO A 134 -8.41 5.87 -0.55
N ILE A 135 -9.63 6.31 -0.20
CA ILE A 135 -10.24 7.59 -0.62
C ILE A 135 -9.37 8.80 -0.27
N ASN A 136 -8.69 8.75 0.88
CA ASN A 136 -7.80 9.80 1.37
C ASN A 136 -6.32 9.55 1.06
N ALA A 137 -5.99 8.54 0.25
CA ALA A 137 -4.61 8.37 -0.20
C ALA A 137 -4.20 9.57 -1.03
N ARG A 138 -3.01 10.10 -0.73
CA ARG A 138 -2.35 11.09 -1.59
C ARG A 138 -1.40 10.35 -2.51
N ASP A 139 -1.58 10.59 -3.80
CA ASP A 139 -0.56 10.29 -4.80
C ASP A 139 0.50 11.40 -4.76
N MET A 140 1.75 11.04 -5.05
CA MET A 140 2.95 11.89 -4.99
C MET A 140 3.95 11.47 -6.06
#